data_AF-A0A820I2N6-F1
#
_entry.id   AF-A0A820I2N6-F1
#
_cell.length_a   1.000
_cell.length_b   1.000
_cell.length_c   1.000
_cell.angle_alpha   90.00
_cell.angle_beta   90.00
_cell.angle_gamma   90.00
#
_symmetry.space_group_name_H-M   'P 1'
#
loop_
_entity.id
_entity.type
_entity.pdbx_description
1 polymer ?
#
loop_
_entity_poly.entity_id
_entity_poly.type
_entity_poly.pdbx_seq_one_letter_code
_entity_poly.pdbx_strand_id
1 'polypeptide(L)'
;YLNFLFTLFAIPETSIHDFAHETLQQLVLIVPLASNLLCSIADHQFPFMTKDKDIQIIYIKNLLRLLSYLSIERSRFLEIILSKLIRMDVHASRQDILRSERYYIENELVFPLEQQQHDTNQMKHDQADKLDCLMYSIFEYITNISMKNGKFNYEQTKLLFKDLLNIFNKLFLPTHDSSHVQFLIFYICSFHTVS
;
A
#
# COMPACT_ATOMS: atom_id res chain seq x y z
N TYR A 1 21.21 12.82 -5.09
CA TYR A 1 21.01 12.69 -3.63
C TYR A 1 19.58 12.33 -3.25
N LEU A 2 18.54 13.05 -3.68
CA LEU A 2 17.14 12.67 -3.34
C LEU A 2 16.70 11.30 -3.86
N ASN A 3 17.07 10.95 -5.10
CA ASN A 3 16.83 9.60 -5.64
C ASN A 3 17.41 8.51 -4.75
N PHE A 4 18.61 8.74 -4.18
CA PHE A 4 19.27 7.78 -3.32
C PHE A 4 18.45 7.52 -2.06
N LEU A 5 17.91 8.56 -1.41
CA LEU A 5 17.05 8.41 -0.22
C LEU A 5 15.83 7.53 -0.48
N PHE A 6 15.21 7.65 -1.65
CA PHE A 6 14.07 6.78 -2.02
C PHE A 6 14.51 5.37 -2.38
N THR A 7 15.69 5.17 -2.96
CA THR A 7 16.25 3.82 -3.13
C THR A 7 16.46 3.12 -1.78
N LEU A 8 16.83 3.88 -0.72
CA LEU A 8 16.95 3.32 0.64
C LEU A 8 15.62 2.80 1.20
N PHE A 9 14.48 3.35 0.78
CA PHE A 9 13.16 2.87 1.20
C PHE A 9 12.82 1.47 0.68
N ALA A 10 13.57 0.94 -0.29
CA ALA A 10 13.41 -0.42 -0.79
C ALA A 10 14.40 -1.42 -0.14
N ILE A 11 15.24 -0.97 0.80
CA ILE A 11 16.24 -1.81 1.47
C ILE A 11 15.61 -2.39 2.75
N PRO A 12 15.80 -3.69 3.06
CA PRO A 12 15.22 -4.32 4.25
C PRO A 12 15.68 -3.75 5.59
N GLU A 13 16.85 -3.11 5.62
CA GLU A 13 17.47 -2.62 6.85
C GLU A 13 16.75 -1.38 7.40
N THR A 14 16.07 -1.55 8.53
CA THR A 14 15.19 -0.54 9.14
C THR A 14 15.92 0.68 9.69
N SER A 15 17.16 0.52 10.16
CA SER A 15 17.99 1.61 10.71
C SER A 15 18.22 2.73 9.69
N ILE A 16 18.29 2.38 8.40
CA ILE A 16 18.54 3.31 7.30
C ILE A 16 17.29 4.17 7.03
N HIS A 17 16.09 3.64 7.30
CA HIS A 17 14.84 4.35 7.03
C HIS A 17 14.69 5.56 7.93
N ASP A 18 15.05 5.45 9.21
CA ASP A 18 15.00 6.56 10.16
C ASP A 18 15.89 7.72 9.70
N PHE A 19 17.13 7.42 9.33
CA PHE A 19 18.06 8.41 8.77
C PHE A 19 17.50 9.09 7.52
N ALA A 20 16.93 8.32 6.60
CA ALA A 20 16.32 8.85 5.39
C ALA A 20 15.12 9.75 5.69
N HIS A 21 14.27 9.37 6.63
CA HIS A 21 13.12 10.16 7.07
C HIS A 21 13.54 11.46 7.75
N GLU A 22 14.50 11.42 8.68
CA GLU A 22 15.05 12.61 9.33
C GLU A 22 15.64 13.59 8.31
N THR A 23 16.41 13.08 7.35
CA THR A 23 17.00 13.88 6.27
C THR A 23 15.92 14.54 5.40
N LEU A 24 14.87 13.80 5.04
CA LEU A 24 13.76 14.33 4.24
C LEU A 24 12.94 15.37 5.00
N GLN A 25 12.73 15.19 6.31
CA GLN A 25 12.06 16.18 7.15
C GLN A 25 12.84 17.50 7.17
N GLN A 26 14.16 17.45 7.38
CA GLN A 26 15.00 18.66 7.35
C GLN A 26 15.00 19.32 5.97
N LEU A 27 15.07 18.53 4.89
CA LEU A 27 15.03 19.05 3.53
C LEU A 27 13.74 19.84 3.27
N VAL A 28 12.59 19.31 3.66
CA VAL A 28 11.28 19.94 3.39
C VAL A 28 11.12 21.24 4.18
N LEU A 29 11.70 21.32 5.39
CA LEU A 29 11.73 22.56 6.17
C LEU A 29 12.54 23.66 5.47
N ILE A 30 13.65 23.29 4.83
CA ILE A 30 14.53 24.26 4.14
C ILE A 30 13.99 24.61 2.75
N VAL A 31 13.44 23.64 2.02
CA VAL A 31 12.94 23.80 0.65
C VAL A 31 11.52 23.21 0.55
N PRO A 32 10.47 23.97 0.92
CA PRO A 32 9.09 23.49 0.87
C PRO A 32 8.65 23.04 -0.53
N LEU A 33 9.16 23.70 -1.58
CA LEU A 33 8.90 23.36 -2.98
C LEU A 33 9.43 21.98 -3.39
N ALA A 34 10.31 21.37 -2.59
CA ALA A 34 10.83 20.03 -2.86
C ALA A 34 9.74 18.96 -2.78
N SER A 35 8.63 19.19 -2.06
CA SER A 35 7.52 18.24 -1.89
C SER A 35 7.02 17.67 -3.22
N ASN A 36 6.87 18.54 -4.24
CA ASN A 36 6.46 18.16 -5.58
C ASN A 36 7.43 17.20 -6.27
N LEU A 37 8.74 17.45 -6.12
CA LEU A 37 9.79 16.61 -6.67
C LEU A 37 9.83 15.26 -5.95
N LEU A 38 9.61 15.24 -4.64
CA LEU A 38 9.57 13.99 -3.86
C LEU A 38 8.48 13.05 -4.35
N CYS A 39 7.28 13.55 -4.73
CA CYS A 39 6.24 12.71 -5.33
C CYS A 39 6.71 12.07 -6.66
N SER A 40 7.37 12.85 -7.52
CA SER A 40 7.88 12.33 -8.80
C SER A 40 8.96 11.27 -8.60
N ILE A 41 9.87 11.50 -7.65
CA ILE A 41 10.91 10.52 -7.30
C ILE A 41 10.29 9.25 -6.70
N ALA A 42 9.30 9.40 -5.83
CA ALA A 42 8.60 8.29 -5.19
C ALA A 42 7.94 7.35 -6.21
N ASP A 43 7.33 7.89 -7.26
CA ASP A 43 6.74 7.08 -8.33
C ASP A 43 7.81 6.41 -9.21
N HIS A 44 8.89 7.14 -9.55
CA HIS A 44 9.96 6.59 -10.39
C HIS A 44 10.79 5.50 -9.68
N GLN A 45 11.01 5.63 -8.37
CA GLN A 45 11.77 4.67 -7.57
C GLN A 45 10.91 3.53 -7.02
N PHE A 46 9.60 3.51 -7.33
CA PHE A 46 8.71 2.48 -6.84
C PHE A 46 9.17 1.09 -7.33
N PRO A 47 9.34 0.09 -6.43
CA PRO A 47 9.79 -1.24 -6.81
C PRO A 47 8.89 -1.89 -7.87
N PHE A 48 9.50 -2.53 -8.86
CA PHE A 48 8.74 -3.23 -9.90
C PHE A 48 7.94 -4.40 -9.30
N MET A 49 6.74 -4.66 -9.80
CA MET A 49 5.76 -5.61 -9.20
C MET A 49 6.24 -7.06 -9.04
N THR A 50 7.27 -7.46 -9.79
CA THR A 50 7.87 -8.80 -9.66
C THR A 50 8.88 -8.90 -8.51
N LYS A 51 9.27 -7.78 -7.89
CA LYS A 51 10.11 -7.78 -6.69
C LYS A 51 9.40 -8.48 -5.53
N ASP A 52 10.21 -8.90 -4.56
CA ASP A 52 9.75 -9.60 -3.37
C ASP A 52 8.70 -8.79 -2.61
N LYS A 53 7.79 -9.52 -1.99
CA LYS A 53 6.68 -8.96 -1.20
C LYS A 53 7.18 -8.00 -0.13
N ASP A 54 8.24 -8.35 0.57
CA ASP A 54 8.79 -7.53 1.66
C ASP A 54 9.29 -6.18 1.14
N ILE A 55 9.94 -6.15 -0.03
CA ILE A 55 10.42 -4.90 -0.64
C ILE A 55 9.25 -3.98 -0.97
N GLN A 56 8.14 -4.52 -1.50
CA GLN A 56 6.93 -3.77 -1.80
C GLN A 56 6.30 -3.19 -0.52
N ILE A 57 6.18 -4.01 0.53
CA ILE A 57 5.61 -3.62 1.82
C ILE A 57 6.45 -2.51 2.46
N ILE A 58 7.77 -2.69 2.53
CA ILE A 58 8.68 -1.73 3.16
C ILE A 58 8.62 -0.39 2.44
N TYR A 59 8.64 -0.39 1.11
CA TYR A 59 8.54 0.84 0.35
C TYR A 59 7.23 1.58 0.61
N ILE A 60 6.10 0.87 0.58
CA ILE A 60 4.78 1.48 0.88
C ILE A 60 4.72 1.98 2.32
N LYS A 61 5.20 1.23 3.31
CA LYS A 61 5.22 1.67 4.71
C LYS A 61 6.04 2.95 4.89
N ASN A 62 7.18 3.06 4.22
CA ASN A 62 7.99 4.27 4.24
C ASN A 62 7.28 5.44 3.53
N LEU A 63 6.60 5.22 2.39
CA LEU A 63 5.77 6.26 1.77
C LEU A 63 4.62 6.71 2.67
N LEU A 64 3.95 5.79 3.36
CA LEU A 64 2.89 6.12 4.33
C LEU A 64 3.45 6.91 5.52
N ARG A 65 4.67 6.59 5.97
CA ARG A 65 5.37 7.37 7.00
C ARG A 65 5.66 8.79 6.54
N LEU A 66 5.97 9.03 5.26
CA LEU A 66 6.12 10.40 4.71
C LEU A 66 4.88 11.25 4.97
N LEU A 67 3.68 10.66 4.91
CA LEU A 67 2.41 11.37 5.06
C LEU A 67 2.21 11.98 6.45
N SER A 68 2.98 11.53 7.46
CA SER A 68 2.95 12.12 8.80
C SER A 68 3.52 13.54 8.86
N TYR A 69 4.43 13.89 7.95
CA TYR A 69 5.05 15.22 7.88
C TYR A 69 4.89 15.92 6.52
N LEU A 70 4.49 15.19 5.48
CA LEU A 70 4.10 15.72 4.15
C LEU A 70 2.58 15.67 3.96
N SER A 71 1.82 16.15 4.94
CA SER A 71 0.35 16.09 4.93
C SER A 71 -0.30 16.82 3.75
N ILE A 72 0.34 17.87 3.23
CA ILE A 72 -0.12 18.64 2.06
C ILE A 72 -0.15 17.77 0.79
N GLU A 73 0.85 16.92 0.60
CA GLU A 73 0.97 16.03 -0.58
C GLU A 73 0.27 14.68 -0.39
N ARG A 74 -0.49 14.50 0.69
CA ARG A 74 -1.08 13.20 1.07
C ARG A 74 -1.84 12.55 -0.08
N SER A 75 -2.72 13.32 -0.74
CA SER A 75 -3.50 12.81 -1.87
C SER A 75 -2.62 12.30 -3.02
N ARG A 76 -1.51 12.96 -3.34
CA ARG A 76 -0.61 12.57 -4.44
C ARG A 76 0.19 11.31 -4.12
N PHE A 77 0.70 11.19 -2.90
CA PHE A 77 1.37 9.96 -2.47
C PHE A 77 0.40 8.77 -2.41
N LEU A 78 -0.83 8.98 -1.90
CA LEU A 78 -1.87 7.96 -1.95
C LEU A 78 -2.22 7.58 -3.40
N GLU A 79 -2.29 8.54 -4.32
CA GLU A 79 -2.51 8.26 -5.73
C GLU A 79 -1.42 7.35 -6.32
N ILE A 80 -0.14 7.62 -6.02
CA ILE A 80 0.99 6.78 -6.46
C ILE A 80 0.84 5.36 -5.93
N ILE A 81 0.60 5.21 -4.62
CA ILE A 81 0.45 3.89 -3.98
C ILE A 81 -0.73 3.14 -4.59
N LEU A 82 -1.90 3.76 -4.64
CA LEU A 82 -3.12 3.14 -5.16
C LEU A 82 -3.02 2.80 -6.64
N SER A 83 -2.33 3.62 -7.44
CA SER A 83 -2.07 3.29 -8.85
C SER A 83 -1.29 1.97 -8.98
N LYS A 84 -0.31 1.70 -8.10
CA LYS A 84 0.42 0.41 -8.13
C LYS A 84 -0.45 -0.75 -7.64
N LEU A 85 -1.22 -0.56 -6.58
CA LEU A 85 -2.14 -1.59 -6.07
C LEU A 85 -3.16 -1.98 -7.14
N ILE A 86 -3.75 -1.02 -7.85
CA ILE A 86 -4.71 -1.29 -8.94
C ILE A 86 -4.05 -2.07 -10.08
N ARG A 87 -2.81 -1.72 -10.44
CA ARG A 87 -2.08 -2.49 -11.46
C ARG A 87 -1.90 -3.95 -11.02
N MET A 88 -1.53 -4.19 -9.76
CA MET A 88 -1.38 -5.55 -9.23
C MET A 88 -2.72 -6.29 -9.17
N ASP A 89 -3.80 -5.60 -8.79
CA ASP A 89 -5.17 -6.12 -8.76
C ASP A 89 -5.62 -6.63 -10.13
N VAL A 90 -5.40 -5.86 -11.19
CA VAL A 90 -5.71 -6.29 -12.57
C VAL A 90 -4.91 -7.53 -12.99
N HIS A 91 -3.68 -7.71 -12.48
CA HIS A 91 -2.89 -8.93 -12.73
C HIS A 91 -3.25 -10.10 -11.81
N ALA A 92 -4.09 -9.89 -10.80
CA ALA A 92 -4.57 -10.88 -9.86
C ALA A 92 -6.07 -11.13 -10.09
N SER A 93 -6.44 -11.50 -11.33
CA SER A 93 -7.84 -11.73 -11.66
C SER A 93 -8.43 -12.84 -10.78
N ARG A 94 -9.72 -12.73 -10.44
CA ARG A 94 -10.41 -13.74 -9.64
C ARG A 94 -10.29 -15.15 -10.24
N GLN A 95 -10.29 -15.26 -11.57
CA GLN A 95 -10.16 -16.55 -12.25
C GLN A 95 -8.77 -17.15 -12.07
N ASP A 96 -7.72 -16.33 -12.16
CA ASP A 96 -6.34 -16.79 -12.02
C ASP A 96 -6.01 -17.14 -10.57
N ILE A 97 -6.51 -16.36 -9.61
CA ILE A 97 -6.44 -16.69 -8.18
C ILE A 97 -7.07 -18.08 -7.94
N LEU A 98 -8.32 -18.28 -8.38
CA LEU A 98 -9.02 -19.55 -8.18
C LEU A 98 -8.31 -20.73 -8.84
N ARG A 99 -7.66 -20.52 -9.99
CA ARG A 99 -6.84 -21.56 -10.64
C ARG A 99 -5.62 -21.93 -9.81
N SER A 100 -4.88 -20.95 -9.31
CA SER A 100 -3.71 -21.19 -8.46
C SER A 100 -4.08 -21.91 -7.16
N GLU A 101 -5.17 -21.50 -6.51
CA GLU A 101 -5.69 -22.15 -5.30
C GLU A 101 -6.08 -23.60 -5.56
N ARG A 102 -6.81 -23.87 -6.65
CA ARG A 102 -7.19 -25.25 -7.03
C ARG A 102 -5.97 -26.11 -7.34
N TYR A 103 -5.01 -25.57 -8.10
CA TYR A 103 -3.79 -26.29 -8.43
C TYR A 103 -3.02 -26.71 -7.17
N TYR A 104 -2.90 -25.80 -6.19
CA TYR A 104 -2.28 -26.09 -4.90
C TYR A 104 -3.01 -27.21 -4.15
N ILE A 105 -4.34 -27.15 -4.08
CA ILE A 105 -5.15 -28.19 -3.42
C ILE A 105 -4.98 -29.55 -4.12
N GLU A 106 -4.98 -29.57 -5.45
CA GLU A 106 -4.91 -30.80 -6.24
C GLU A 106 -3.50 -31.41 -6.28
N ASN A 107 -2.44 -30.61 -6.19
CA ASN A 107 -1.06 -31.08 -6.40
C ASN A 107 -0.20 -31.05 -5.12
N GLU A 108 -0.36 -30.08 -4.22
CA GLU A 108 0.46 -29.97 -3.01
C GLU A 108 -0.19 -30.62 -1.78
N LEU A 109 -1.52 -30.57 -1.63
CA LEU A 109 -2.19 -31.27 -0.52
C LEU A 109 -2.36 -32.79 -0.74
N VAL A 110 -2.30 -33.26 -1.99
CA VAL A 110 -2.51 -34.68 -2.35
C VAL A 110 -1.25 -35.54 -2.12
N PHE A 111 -0.07 -34.93 -2.01
CA PHE A 111 1.15 -35.62 -1.60
C PHE A 111 1.52 -35.21 -0.17
N PRO A 112 1.20 -36.04 0.85
CA PRO A 112 1.59 -35.76 2.22
C PRO A 112 3.09 -36.04 2.40
N LEU A 113 3.94 -35.16 1.88
CA LEU A 113 5.36 -35.11 2.21
C LEU A 113 5.51 -34.23 3.46
N GLU A 114 5.54 -34.92 4.60
CA GLU A 114 6.22 -34.53 5.84
C GLU A 114 6.12 -33.05 6.25
N GLN A 115 5.02 -32.71 6.94
CA GLN A 115 4.93 -31.67 7.98
C GLN A 115 5.85 -30.44 7.82
N GLN A 116 5.83 -29.78 6.66
CA GLN A 116 6.13 -28.36 6.63
C GLN A 116 4.85 -27.65 7.07
N GLN A 117 4.95 -26.81 8.10
CA GLN A 117 3.88 -25.92 8.52
C GLN A 117 3.60 -24.93 7.38
N HIS A 118 2.89 -25.39 6.35
CA HIS A 118 2.42 -24.52 5.29
C HIS A 118 1.38 -23.59 5.91
N ASP A 119 1.72 -22.31 5.95
CA ASP A 119 0.85 -21.28 6.47
C ASP A 119 -0.42 -21.24 5.60
N THR A 120 -1.51 -21.79 6.11
CA THR A 120 -2.77 -21.93 5.36
C THR A 120 -3.40 -20.58 5.04
N ASN A 121 -2.92 -19.51 5.67
CA ASN A 121 -3.41 -18.15 5.51
C ASN A 121 -2.74 -17.38 4.34
N GLN A 122 -1.73 -17.94 3.68
CA GLN A 122 -1.07 -17.28 2.56
C GLN A 122 -1.76 -17.61 1.22
N MET A 123 -2.08 -16.58 0.44
CA MET A 123 -2.63 -16.73 -0.91
C MET A 123 -1.63 -17.46 -1.81
N LYS A 124 -2.13 -18.36 -2.68
CA LYS A 124 -1.28 -19.18 -3.56
C LYS A 124 -0.92 -18.48 -4.87
N HIS A 125 -1.61 -17.39 -5.19
CA HIS A 125 -1.27 -16.53 -6.31
C HIS A 125 -0.33 -15.40 -5.85
N ASP A 126 0.91 -15.36 -6.36
CA ASP A 126 1.96 -14.41 -5.92
C ASP A 126 1.50 -12.94 -5.87
N GLN A 127 0.86 -12.46 -6.96
CA GLN A 127 0.40 -11.06 -6.99
C GLN A 127 -0.77 -10.81 -6.04
N ALA A 128 -1.58 -11.83 -5.74
CA ALA A 128 -2.69 -11.70 -4.79
C ALA A 128 -2.17 -11.67 -3.35
N ASP A 129 -1.20 -12.53 -3.03
CA ASP A 129 -0.53 -12.53 -1.72
C ASP A 129 0.15 -11.19 -1.42
N LYS A 130 0.84 -10.64 -2.42
CA LYS A 130 1.42 -9.29 -2.32
C LYS A 130 0.32 -8.24 -2.16
N LEU A 131 -0.71 -8.28 -3.00
CA LEU A 131 -1.81 -7.31 -2.95
C LEU A 131 -2.50 -7.30 -1.58
N ASP A 132 -2.77 -8.46 -0.99
CA ASP A 132 -3.39 -8.58 0.33
C ASP A 132 -2.55 -7.92 1.42
N CYS A 133 -1.24 -8.18 1.44
CA CYS A 133 -0.33 -7.55 2.40
C CYS A 133 -0.23 -6.03 2.21
N LEU A 134 -0.25 -5.56 0.96
CA LEU A 134 -0.24 -4.13 0.65
C LEU A 134 -1.54 -3.46 1.04
N MET A 135 -2.69 -4.08 0.74
CA MET A 135 -4.01 -3.60 1.16
C MET A 135 -4.11 -3.53 2.68
N TYR A 136 -3.61 -4.53 3.39
CA TYR A 136 -3.52 -4.51 4.85
C TYR A 136 -2.76 -3.28 5.37
N SER A 137 -1.63 -2.94 4.75
CA SER A 137 -0.85 -1.76 5.13
C SER A 137 -1.64 -0.45 4.94
N ILE A 138 -2.52 -0.39 3.93
CA ILE A 138 -3.42 0.76 3.72
C ILE A 138 -4.57 0.78 4.70
N PHE A 139 -5.16 -0.37 5.04
CA PHE A 139 -6.20 -0.47 6.08
C PHE A 139 -5.67 -0.05 7.45
N GLU A 140 -4.46 -0.46 7.80
CA GLU A 140 -3.77 -0.04 9.01
C GLU A 140 -3.58 1.49 9.02
N TYR A 141 -3.13 2.06 7.90
CA TYR A 141 -3.01 3.51 7.76
C TYR A 141 -4.35 4.24 7.94
N ILE A 142 -5.42 3.78 7.26
CA ILE A 142 -6.77 4.36 7.39
C ILE A 142 -7.24 4.29 8.84
N THR A 143 -7.00 3.16 9.52
CA THR A 143 -7.34 2.98 10.94
C THR A 143 -6.60 3.97 11.82
N ASN A 144 -5.29 4.11 11.65
CA ASN A 144 -4.45 4.99 12.46
C ASN A 144 -4.81 6.48 12.29
N ILE A 145 -5.29 6.87 11.10
CA ILE A 145 -5.78 8.24 10.87
C ILE A 145 -7.19 8.43 11.46
N SER A 146 -8.06 7.43 11.30
CA SER A 146 -9.46 7.48 11.71
C SER A 146 -9.65 7.31 13.23
N MET A 147 -8.73 6.60 13.90
CA MET A 147 -8.76 6.33 15.34
C MET A 147 -7.54 6.93 16.01
N LYS A 148 -7.75 7.96 16.84
CA LYS A 148 -6.68 8.59 17.62
C LYS A 148 -6.94 8.36 19.11
N ASN A 149 -6.01 7.67 19.80
CA ASN A 149 -6.12 7.32 21.22
C ASN A 149 -7.45 6.59 21.55
N GLY A 150 -7.89 5.68 20.66
CA GLY A 150 -9.14 4.94 20.83
C GLY A 150 -10.41 5.76 20.58
N LYS A 151 -10.30 7.02 20.15
CA LYS A 151 -11.46 7.86 19.79
C LYS A 151 -11.50 8.09 18.28
N PHE A 152 -12.70 8.07 17.73
CA PHE A 152 -12.93 8.36 16.33
C PHE A 152 -12.61 9.83 16.00
N ASN A 153 -11.79 10.03 14.98
CA ASN A 153 -11.35 11.34 14.51
C ASN A 153 -12.09 11.69 13.21
N TYR A 154 -13.30 12.23 13.37
CA TYR A 154 -14.18 12.55 12.24
C TYR A 154 -13.54 13.49 11.21
N GLU A 155 -12.87 14.55 11.66
CA GLU A 155 -12.27 15.56 10.78
C GLU A 155 -11.18 14.96 9.87
N GLN A 156 -10.24 14.20 10.45
CA GLN A 156 -9.19 13.56 9.64
C GLN A 156 -9.74 12.44 8.75
N THR A 157 -10.69 11.65 9.25
CA THR A 157 -11.37 10.61 8.46
C THR A 157 -12.07 11.22 7.25
N LYS A 158 -12.78 12.34 7.44
CA LYS A 158 -13.48 13.06 6.37
C LYS A 158 -12.52 13.61 5.31
N LEU A 159 -11.38 14.15 5.73
CA LEU A 159 -10.36 14.61 4.79
C LEU A 159 -9.74 13.44 4.01
N LEU A 160 -9.40 12.34 4.68
CA LEU A 160 -8.88 11.14 4.03
C LEU A 160 -9.90 10.52 3.07
N PHE A 161 -11.18 10.49 3.45
CA PHE A 161 -12.26 10.02 2.59
C PHE A 161 -12.36 10.84 1.31
N LYS A 162 -12.27 12.17 1.39
CA LYS A 162 -12.25 13.03 0.20
C LYS A 162 -11.06 12.74 -0.70
N ASP A 163 -9.87 12.57 -0.12
CA ASP A 163 -8.66 12.22 -0.88
C ASP A 163 -8.85 10.88 -1.61
N LEU A 164 -9.29 9.84 -0.88
CA LEU A 164 -9.52 8.52 -1.44
C LEU A 164 -10.64 8.51 -2.49
N LEU A 165 -11.73 9.26 -2.29
CA LEU A 165 -12.84 9.37 -3.24
C LEU A 165 -12.40 10.07 -4.54
N ASN A 166 -11.56 11.10 -4.44
CA ASN A 166 -11.00 11.76 -5.62
C ASN A 166 -10.10 10.79 -6.41
N ILE A 167 -9.25 10.02 -5.72
CA ILE A 167 -8.42 9.00 -6.36
C ILE A 167 -9.29 7.89 -6.95
N PHE A 168 -10.37 7.50 -6.27
CA PHE A 168 -11.35 6.53 -6.75
C PHE A 168 -11.95 6.94 -8.10
N ASN A 169 -12.44 8.17 -8.19
CA ASN A 169 -13.01 8.68 -9.43
C ASN A 169 -11.98 8.77 -10.56
N LYS A 170 -10.72 9.06 -10.24
CA LYS A 170 -9.63 9.23 -11.22
C LYS A 170 -9.03 7.91 -11.70
N LEU A 171 -8.87 6.93 -10.83
CA LEU A 171 -8.13 5.69 -11.13
C LEU A 171 -9.01 4.45 -11.18
N PHE A 172 -10.00 4.32 -10.31
CA PHE A 172 -10.79 3.09 -10.19
C PHE A 172 -11.93 3.03 -11.19
N LEU A 173 -12.72 4.11 -11.32
CA LEU A 173 -13.80 4.17 -12.30
C LEU A 173 -13.38 3.87 -13.75
N PRO A 174 -12.22 4.37 -14.25
CA PRO A 174 -11.78 4.04 -15.61
C PRO A 174 -11.08 2.69 -15.74
N THR A 175 -10.69 2.03 -14.64
CA THR A 175 -9.95 0.76 -14.71
C THR A 175 -10.91 -0.41 -14.70
N HIS A 176 -11.01 -1.10 -15.85
CA HIS A 176 -11.72 -2.36 -15.96
C HIS A 176 -10.96 -3.47 -15.20
N ASP A 177 -11.69 -4.48 -14.70
CA ASP A 177 -11.18 -5.69 -14.04
C ASP A 177 -10.52 -5.55 -12.64
N SER A 178 -10.39 -4.35 -12.07
CA SER A 178 -9.99 -4.20 -10.65
C SER A 178 -11.08 -4.76 -9.72
N SER A 179 -10.72 -5.74 -8.89
CA SER A 179 -11.67 -6.55 -8.13
C SER A 179 -11.54 -6.40 -6.62
N HIS A 180 -10.39 -5.96 -6.13
CA HIS A 180 -10.06 -6.01 -4.71
C HIS A 180 -9.79 -4.62 -4.12
N VAL A 181 -9.07 -3.74 -4.82
CA VAL A 181 -8.58 -2.50 -4.21
C VAL A 181 -9.74 -1.51 -3.91
N GLN A 182 -10.87 -1.61 -4.62
CA GLN A 182 -12.07 -0.81 -4.34
C GLN A 182 -12.61 -1.01 -2.91
N PHE A 183 -12.29 -2.12 -2.24
CA PHE A 183 -12.67 -2.36 -0.85
C PHE A 183 -12.08 -1.35 0.13
N LEU A 184 -11.02 -0.63 -0.25
CA LEU A 184 -10.51 0.50 0.55
C LEU A 184 -11.56 1.60 0.78
N ILE A 185 -12.40 1.89 -0.22
CA ILE A 185 -13.48 2.90 -0.09
C ILE A 185 -14.58 2.38 0.83
N PHE A 186 -14.98 1.12 0.68
CA PHE A 186 -15.96 0.51 1.57
C PHE A 186 -15.47 0.47 3.03
N TYR A 187 -14.18 0.21 3.23
CA TYR A 187 -13.57 0.19 4.55
C TYR A 187 -13.58 1.56 5.23
N ILE A 188 -13.17 2.62 4.55
CA ILE A 188 -13.25 3.96 5.17
C ILE A 188 -14.70 4.38 5.43
N CYS A 189 -15.65 3.97 4.57
CA CYS A 189 -17.08 4.19 4.80
C CYS A 189 -17.61 3.43 6.03
N SER A 190 -17.05 2.28 6.40
CA SER A 190 -17.55 1.53 7.56
C SER A 190 -17.36 2.26 8.89
N PHE A 191 -16.43 3.23 8.96
CA PHE A 191 -16.29 4.08 10.14
C PHE A 191 -17.45 5.07 10.29
N HIS A 192 -18.14 5.46 9.21
CA HIS A 192 -19.31 6.33 9.27
C HIS A 192 -20.55 5.63 9.84
N THR A 193 -20.65 4.30 9.71
CA THR A 193 -21.78 3.54 10.26
C THR A 193 -21.67 3.26 11.77
N VAL A 194 -20.51 3.54 12.38
CA VAL A 194 -20.23 3.28 13.81
C VAL A 194 -20.24 4.58 14.64
N SER A 195 -20.43 5.73 14.01
CA SER A 195 -20.61 7.05 14.63
C SER A 195 -22.08 7.44 14.71
#